data_AF-W9CE75-F1
#
_entry.id   AF-W9CE75-F1
#
_cell.length_a   1.000
_cell.length_b   1.000
_cell.length_c   1.000
_cell.angle_alpha   90.00
_cell.angle_beta   90.00
_cell.angle_gamma   90.00
#
_symmetry.space_group_name_H-M   'P 1'
#
loop_
_entity.id
_entity.type
_entity.pdbx_description
1 polymer ?
#
loop_
_entity_poly.entity_id
_entity_poly.type
_entity_poly.pdbx_seq_one_letter_code
_entity_poly.pdbx_strand_id
1 'polypeptide(L)'
;MWQCQRNLTRPTGTNISLRTNLRSKRLYSVLSKRAFRQATPLNQTVGIHASGFTATSSAIPELQAKHRKERGLSGGIIGIFYACGFLIPVGESVHSFFQPKDGSPPVFPPYCKFHKHGMHGVASVVEGAKYFFNGLDETRAKHYESTLTASAVFRTVLHNDAYSALPSTYLVTEQDLALPAAYQEGMIALQNSRPDVNIGMGEMSKWSLTAFDLD
;
A
#
# COMPACT_ATOMS: atom_id res chain seq x y z
N MET A 1 2.46 9.26 8.45
CA MET A 1 2.07 7.83 8.39
C MET A 1 0.57 7.77 8.64
N TRP A 2 -0.24 7.52 7.60
CA TRP A 2 -1.71 7.46 7.73
C TRP A 2 -2.15 6.10 8.30
N GLN A 3 -1.69 5.78 9.51
CA GLN A 3 -2.12 4.59 10.25
C GLN A 3 -3.24 4.96 11.23
N CYS A 4 -4.40 4.35 11.04
CA CYS A 4 -5.48 4.34 12.02
C CYS A 4 -5.04 3.46 13.21
N GLN A 5 -4.34 4.03 14.20
CA GLN A 5 -4.08 3.36 15.47
C GLN A 5 -5.39 3.21 16.25
N ARG A 6 -5.85 1.96 16.40
CA ARG A 6 -6.95 1.62 17.31
C ARG A 6 -6.43 1.06 18.61
N ASN A 7 -6.68 1.77 19.71
CA ASN A 7 -6.69 1.16 21.04
C ASN A 7 -7.83 0.12 21.09
N LEU A 8 -7.51 -1.09 21.54
CA LEU A 8 -8.45 -2.22 21.58
C LEU A 8 -9.00 -2.42 22.99
N THR A 9 -10.30 -2.19 23.17
CA THR A 9 -11.10 -2.74 24.26
C THR A 9 -12.25 -3.60 23.70
N ARG A 10 -12.50 -4.73 24.36
CA ARG A 10 -13.68 -5.63 24.22
C ARG A 10 -14.59 -5.41 25.45
N PRO A 11 -15.80 -6.00 25.58
CA PRO A 11 -16.59 -6.86 24.68
C PRO A 11 -17.80 -6.06 24.10
N THR A 12 -18.94 -6.56 23.60
CA THR A 12 -19.57 -7.89 23.50
C THR A 12 -19.96 -8.23 22.05
N GLY A 13 -21.23 -8.49 21.74
CA GLY A 13 -21.74 -8.65 20.37
C GLY A 13 -23.25 -8.92 20.29
N THR A 14 -23.82 -8.68 19.11
CA THR A 14 -25.14 -9.19 18.68
C THR A 14 -25.09 -9.44 17.17
N ASN A 15 -25.66 -10.55 16.69
CA ASN A 15 -25.73 -10.86 15.25
C ASN A 15 -26.93 -10.17 14.59
N ILE A 16 -26.71 -9.45 13.49
CA ILE A 16 -27.77 -9.11 12.52
C ILE A 16 -27.24 -9.39 11.09
N SER A 17 -28.08 -10.05 10.29
CA SER A 17 -27.76 -10.51 8.94
C SER A 17 -27.78 -9.37 7.92
N LEU A 18 -26.75 -9.29 7.08
CA LEU A 18 -26.73 -8.44 5.88
C LEU A 18 -26.34 -9.27 4.65
N ARG A 19 -27.28 -9.45 3.73
CA ARG A 19 -27.04 -10.09 2.42
C ARG A 19 -26.32 -9.14 1.46
N THR A 20 -25.01 -8.97 1.65
CA THR A 20 -24.08 -8.64 0.56
C THR A 20 -22.88 -9.59 0.62
N ASN A 21 -22.34 -9.95 -0.54
CA ASN A 21 -21.67 -11.23 -0.78
C ASN A 21 -20.57 -11.59 0.25
N LEU A 22 -20.87 -12.51 1.17
CA LEU A 22 -19.96 -12.93 2.24
C LEU A 22 -18.64 -13.54 1.72
N ARG A 23 -18.58 -14.00 0.46
CA ARG A 23 -17.38 -14.64 -0.09
C ARG A 23 -16.20 -13.69 -0.11
N SER A 24 -16.33 -12.45 -0.60
CA SER A 24 -15.18 -11.52 -0.71
C SER A 24 -14.64 -11.08 0.66
N LYS A 25 -15.51 -10.70 1.60
CA LYS A 25 -15.09 -10.29 2.96
C LYS A 25 -14.46 -11.44 3.76
N ARG A 26 -15.01 -12.67 3.63
CA ARG A 26 -14.42 -13.85 4.27
C ARG A 26 -13.10 -14.22 3.59
N LEU A 27 -13.01 -14.13 2.26
CA LEU A 27 -11.77 -14.36 1.52
C LEU A 27 -10.70 -13.34 1.89
N TYR A 28 -10.97 -12.02 1.90
CA TYR A 28 -9.96 -11.01 2.25
C TYR A 28 -9.46 -11.15 3.70
N SER A 29 -10.36 -11.46 4.66
CA SER A 29 -9.94 -11.72 6.05
C SER A 29 -9.24 -13.07 6.22
N VAL A 30 -9.60 -14.09 5.45
CA VAL A 30 -8.94 -15.41 5.49
C VAL A 30 -7.62 -15.41 4.74
N LEU A 31 -7.48 -14.68 3.62
CA LEU A 31 -6.24 -14.50 2.86
C LEU A 31 -5.24 -13.68 3.66
N SER A 32 -5.62 -12.52 4.22
CA SER A 32 -4.74 -11.78 5.12
C SER A 32 -4.34 -12.63 6.33
N LYS A 33 -5.28 -13.34 6.99
CA LYS A 33 -4.95 -14.22 8.12
C LYS A 33 -4.23 -15.52 7.74
N ARG A 34 -4.34 -16.04 6.51
CA ARG A 34 -3.61 -17.23 6.03
C ARG A 34 -2.23 -16.86 5.52
N ALA A 35 -2.05 -15.77 4.78
CA ALA A 35 -0.73 -15.22 4.48
C ALA A 35 0.06 -14.97 5.79
N PHE A 36 -0.60 -14.44 6.84
CA PHE A 36 0.00 -14.29 8.18
C PHE A 36 0.12 -15.57 9.03
N ARG A 37 -0.48 -16.72 8.63
CA ARG A 37 -0.45 -17.99 9.39
C ARG A 37 0.27 -19.14 8.68
N GLN A 38 0.41 -19.07 7.36
CA GLN A 38 1.22 -19.98 6.55
C GLN A 38 2.64 -19.44 6.34
N ALA A 39 2.87 -18.15 6.63
CA ALA A 39 4.14 -17.74 7.19
C ALA A 39 4.43 -18.58 8.45
N THR A 40 5.24 -19.62 8.30
CA THR A 40 6.10 -20.11 9.38
C THR A 40 6.81 -18.90 10.01
N PRO A 41 7.19 -18.94 11.30
CA PRO A 41 7.79 -17.79 12.01
C PRO A 41 9.15 -17.30 11.45
N LEU A 42 9.54 -17.77 10.26
CA LEU A 42 10.83 -17.64 9.61
C LEU A 42 10.78 -16.86 8.28
N ASN A 43 9.62 -16.51 7.71
CA ASN A 43 9.52 -15.74 6.45
C ASN A 43 8.34 -14.75 6.52
N GLN A 44 8.56 -13.46 6.19
CA GLN A 44 7.48 -12.45 6.20
C GLN A 44 7.22 -11.86 4.81
N THR A 45 5.96 -11.93 4.38
CA THR A 45 5.42 -11.12 3.28
C THR A 45 4.91 -9.81 3.85
N VAL A 46 5.44 -8.68 3.37
CA VAL A 46 5.02 -7.36 3.83
C VAL A 46 3.87 -6.86 2.95
N GLY A 47 2.63 -7.02 3.44
CA GLY A 47 1.42 -6.52 2.77
C GLY A 47 1.05 -5.12 3.24
N ILE A 48 1.05 -4.14 2.34
CA ILE A 48 0.92 -2.72 2.69
C ILE A 48 -0.15 -2.00 1.87
N HIS A 49 -0.96 -1.20 2.57
CA HIS A 49 -2.02 -0.35 2.04
C HIS A 49 -1.61 1.13 2.20
N ALA A 50 -1.76 1.95 1.15
CA ALA A 50 -1.48 3.40 1.13
C ALA A 50 -0.03 3.85 1.50
N SER A 51 0.90 2.94 1.78
CA SER A 51 2.31 3.26 2.06
C SER A 51 3.30 2.39 1.28
N GLY A 52 2.99 2.05 0.02
CA GLY A 52 3.87 1.27 -0.88
C GLY A 52 5.30 1.80 -0.93
N PHE A 53 5.48 3.12 -1.01
CA PHE A 53 6.78 3.79 -0.87
C PHE A 53 7.56 3.36 0.38
N THR A 54 6.91 3.31 1.55
CA THR A 54 7.56 2.90 2.81
C THR A 54 7.91 1.42 2.79
N ALA A 55 7.09 0.57 2.16
CA ALA A 55 7.41 -0.86 1.96
C ALA A 55 8.73 -1.01 1.21
N THR A 56 8.83 -0.36 0.04
CA THR A 56 10.02 -0.38 -0.83
C THR A 56 11.22 0.24 -0.13
N SER A 57 11.06 1.40 0.52
CA SER A 57 12.14 2.12 1.20
C SER A 57 12.69 1.38 2.43
N SER A 58 11.89 0.53 3.09
CA SER A 58 12.33 -0.26 4.25
C SER A 58 12.80 -1.67 3.88
N ALA A 59 12.57 -2.14 2.66
CA ALA A 59 13.00 -3.45 2.19
C ALA A 59 14.49 -3.50 1.75
N ILE A 60 15.36 -2.93 2.58
CA ILE A 60 16.81 -2.83 2.37
C ILE A 60 17.48 -4.22 2.37
N PRO A 61 18.60 -4.42 1.64
CA PRO A 61 19.23 -5.72 1.47
C PRO A 61 19.46 -6.49 2.78
N GLU A 62 19.89 -5.81 3.85
CA GLU A 62 20.23 -6.42 5.16
C GLU A 62 19.02 -7.05 5.87
N LEU A 63 17.81 -6.71 5.45
CA LEU A 63 16.55 -7.24 5.98
C LEU A 63 15.92 -8.32 5.06
N GLN A 64 16.43 -8.50 3.85
CA GLN A 64 15.94 -9.51 2.90
C GLN A 64 16.41 -10.92 3.29
N ALA A 65 15.56 -11.91 3.09
CA ALA A 65 15.82 -13.28 3.55
C ALA A 65 17.10 -13.89 2.93
N LYS A 66 17.39 -13.57 1.67
CA LYS A 66 18.62 -13.99 0.96
C LYS A 66 19.88 -13.57 1.72
N HIS A 67 20.06 -12.27 1.92
CA HIS A 67 21.25 -11.70 2.59
C HIS A 67 21.32 -12.01 4.08
N ARG A 68 20.18 -12.25 4.73
CA ARG A 68 20.14 -12.76 6.11
C ARG A 68 20.63 -14.21 6.19
N LYS A 69 20.20 -15.09 5.28
CA LYS A 69 20.66 -16.47 5.16
C LYS A 69 22.17 -16.56 4.91
N GLU A 70 22.71 -15.71 4.04
CA GLU A 70 24.16 -15.57 3.78
C GLU A 70 24.98 -15.26 5.05
N ARG A 71 24.36 -14.64 6.05
CA ARG A 71 24.96 -14.29 7.35
C ARG A 71 24.63 -15.26 8.49
N GLY A 72 24.01 -16.41 8.19
CA GLY A 72 23.53 -17.38 9.19
C GLY A 72 22.34 -16.87 10.02
N LEU A 73 21.68 -15.80 9.60
CA LEU A 73 20.50 -15.25 10.29
C LEU A 73 19.22 -15.86 9.71
N SER A 74 18.31 -16.25 10.60
CA SER A 74 16.94 -16.65 10.23
C SER A 74 16.05 -15.42 9.97
N GLY A 75 14.91 -15.61 9.29
CA GLY A 75 13.99 -14.53 9.00
C GLY A 75 14.39 -13.67 7.80
N GLY A 76 13.41 -12.95 7.25
CA GLY A 76 13.65 -11.85 6.34
C GLY A 76 12.44 -11.52 5.47
N ILE A 77 12.59 -10.47 4.68
CA ILE A 77 11.63 -10.08 3.64
C ILE A 77 11.87 -10.99 2.43
N ILE A 78 10.81 -11.66 1.97
CA ILE A 78 10.83 -12.55 0.80
C ILE A 78 10.09 -12.00 -0.42
N GLY A 79 9.37 -10.89 -0.25
CA GLY A 79 8.57 -10.27 -1.31
C GLY A 79 7.71 -9.13 -0.78
N ILE A 80 7.17 -8.31 -1.68
CA ILE A 80 6.34 -7.14 -1.35
C ILE A 80 4.97 -7.25 -2.04
N PHE A 81 3.90 -7.08 -1.27
CA PHE A 81 2.55 -6.99 -1.78
C PHE A 81 2.00 -5.58 -1.65
N TYR A 82 1.64 -4.98 -2.79
CA TYR A 82 1.12 -3.62 -2.91
C TYR A 82 -0.39 -3.63 -3.18
N ALA A 83 -1.13 -2.77 -2.50
CA ALA A 83 -2.52 -2.42 -2.83
C ALA A 83 -2.75 -0.94 -2.51
N CYS A 84 -3.43 -0.20 -3.40
CA CYS A 84 -3.65 1.26 -3.25
C CYS A 84 -2.33 2.02 -2.93
N GLY A 85 -1.23 1.69 -3.61
CA GLY A 85 0.13 2.06 -3.19
C GLY A 85 0.94 2.73 -4.28
N PHE A 86 1.80 3.69 -3.89
CA PHE A 86 2.74 4.31 -4.82
C PHE A 86 3.94 3.40 -5.12
N LEU A 87 4.25 3.20 -6.42
CA LEU A 87 5.49 2.57 -6.89
C LEU A 87 6.44 3.65 -7.44
N ILE A 88 7.11 4.36 -6.55
CA ILE A 88 7.96 5.50 -6.90
C ILE A 88 9.30 5.02 -7.48
N PRO A 89 9.82 5.60 -8.58
CA PRO A 89 11.16 5.31 -9.08
C PRO A 89 12.26 5.61 -8.06
N VAL A 90 13.36 4.86 -8.13
CA VAL A 90 14.57 5.17 -7.35
C VAL A 90 15.11 6.54 -7.76
N GLY A 91 15.51 7.35 -6.79
CA GLY A 91 15.91 8.76 -6.99
C GLY A 91 14.76 9.76 -6.90
N GLU A 92 13.50 9.30 -6.85
CA GLU A 92 12.32 10.16 -6.70
C GLU A 92 11.69 10.05 -5.30
N SER A 93 10.92 11.07 -4.92
CA SER A 93 9.98 11.05 -3.79
C SER A 93 8.54 10.95 -4.31
N VAL A 94 7.58 10.56 -3.47
CA VAL A 94 6.15 10.60 -3.87
C VAL A 94 5.76 11.98 -4.37
N HIS A 95 6.18 13.05 -3.68
CA HIS A 95 5.91 14.41 -4.12
C HIS A 95 6.52 14.70 -5.51
N SER A 96 7.83 14.51 -5.66
CA SER A 96 8.55 14.91 -6.88
C SER A 96 8.20 14.05 -8.10
N PHE A 97 7.81 12.80 -7.91
CA PHE A 97 7.35 11.92 -8.99
C PHE A 97 6.07 12.44 -9.67
N PHE A 98 5.11 12.94 -8.88
CA PHE A 98 3.84 13.48 -9.39
C PHE A 98 3.88 14.98 -9.73
N GLN A 99 5.03 15.66 -9.60
CA GLN A 99 5.17 17.03 -10.08
C GLN A 99 5.58 17.08 -11.56
N PRO A 100 5.09 18.08 -12.32
CA PRO A 100 5.62 18.36 -13.65
C PRO A 100 7.13 18.62 -13.62
N LYS A 101 7.83 18.13 -14.66
CA LYS A 101 9.29 18.27 -14.81
C LYS A 101 9.69 19.47 -15.69
N ASP A 102 8.71 20.08 -16.35
CA ASP A 102 8.84 21.20 -17.29
C ASP A 102 8.78 22.59 -16.61
N GLY A 103 8.61 22.64 -15.29
CA GLY A 103 8.44 23.87 -14.53
C GLY A 103 7.03 24.45 -14.56
N SER A 104 6.05 23.75 -15.11
CA SER A 104 4.64 24.12 -14.98
C SER A 104 4.15 24.04 -13.51
N PRO A 105 3.03 24.69 -13.15
CA PRO A 105 2.61 24.83 -11.76
C PRO A 105 2.46 23.49 -11.02
N PRO A 106 2.84 23.42 -9.72
CA PRO A 106 2.68 22.21 -8.91
C PRO A 106 1.26 21.63 -8.95
N VAL A 107 1.18 20.32 -9.09
CA VAL A 107 -0.08 19.57 -9.15
C VAL A 107 -0.27 18.81 -7.83
N PHE A 108 -1.48 18.89 -7.28
CA PHE A 108 -1.88 18.22 -6.06
C PHE A 108 -3.21 17.49 -6.25
N PRO A 109 -3.45 16.36 -5.57
CA PRO A 109 -4.75 15.70 -5.61
C PRO A 109 -5.86 16.59 -5.04
N PRO A 110 -7.11 16.49 -5.55
CA PRO A 110 -8.24 17.34 -5.13
C PRO A 110 -8.62 17.15 -3.66
N TYR A 111 -8.19 16.04 -3.05
CA TYR A 111 -8.40 15.72 -1.64
C TYR A 111 -7.31 16.27 -0.71
N CYS A 112 -6.28 16.98 -1.20
CA CYS A 112 -5.20 17.50 -0.37
C CYS A 112 -5.41 18.98 0.00
N LYS A 113 -5.43 19.29 1.30
CA LYS A 113 -5.37 20.65 1.84
C LYS A 113 -4.05 20.88 2.57
N PHE A 114 -3.21 21.76 2.04
CA PHE A 114 -1.98 22.19 2.71
C PHE A 114 -2.26 23.22 3.81
N HIS A 115 -1.43 23.19 4.85
CA HIS A 115 -1.50 24.10 6.00
C HIS A 115 -0.33 25.10 5.97
N LYS A 116 -0.02 25.70 7.11
CA LYS A 116 1.14 26.61 7.27
C LYS A 116 2.41 25.94 6.71
N HIS A 117 3.24 26.74 6.01
CA HIS A 117 4.45 26.31 5.29
C HIS A 117 4.21 25.48 4.01
N GLY A 118 2.95 25.28 3.57
CA GLY A 118 2.64 24.71 2.26
C GLY A 118 3.27 23.33 2.04
N MET A 119 3.98 23.17 0.91
CA MET A 119 4.69 21.92 0.56
C MET A 119 5.83 21.56 1.52
N HIS A 120 6.29 22.49 2.35
CA HIS A 120 7.30 22.27 3.39
C HIS A 120 6.68 21.99 4.77
N GLY A 121 5.35 22.05 4.89
CA GLY A 121 4.61 21.81 6.11
C GLY A 121 3.86 20.47 6.10
N VAL A 122 2.60 20.52 6.55
CA VAL A 122 1.70 19.36 6.61
C VAL A 122 0.50 19.54 5.69
N ALA A 123 -0.06 18.43 5.23
CA ALA A 123 -1.30 18.35 4.48
C ALA A 123 -2.33 17.51 5.24
N SER A 124 -3.60 17.90 5.20
CA SER A 124 -4.74 17.08 5.62
C SER A 124 -5.56 16.64 4.42
N VAL A 125 -6.32 15.55 4.58
CA VAL A 125 -7.32 15.13 3.59
C VAL A 125 -8.57 16.00 3.73
N VAL A 126 -9.24 16.31 2.62
CA VAL A 126 -10.60 16.84 2.54
C VAL A 126 -11.50 15.84 1.80
N GLU A 127 -12.78 15.78 2.18
CA GLU A 127 -13.73 14.75 1.72
C GLU A 127 -13.19 13.31 1.84
N GLY A 128 -12.47 12.98 2.93
CA GLY A 128 -11.89 11.65 3.15
C GLY A 128 -12.93 10.51 3.10
N ALA A 129 -14.19 10.77 3.48
CA ALA A 129 -15.27 9.80 3.33
C ALA A 129 -15.52 9.39 1.87
N LYS A 130 -15.32 10.32 0.93
CA LYS A 130 -15.46 10.13 -0.51
C LYS A 130 -14.19 9.56 -1.14
N TYR A 131 -13.02 10.12 -0.86
CA TYR A 131 -11.81 9.69 -1.58
C TYR A 131 -11.16 8.43 -1.00
N PHE A 132 -11.22 8.22 0.32
CA PHE A 132 -10.47 7.14 1.00
C PHE A 132 -11.41 6.03 1.53
N PHE A 133 -12.72 6.30 1.66
CA PHE A 133 -13.68 5.39 2.30
C PHE A 133 -14.96 5.14 1.50
N ASN A 134 -14.98 5.42 0.18
CA ASN A 134 -16.13 5.21 -0.72
C ASN A 134 -16.67 3.77 -0.76
N GLY A 135 -15.86 2.76 -0.41
CA GLY A 135 -16.30 1.38 -0.29
C GLY A 135 -17.13 1.07 0.98
N LEU A 136 -17.42 2.07 1.82
CA LEU A 136 -18.16 1.93 3.07
C LEU A 136 -19.53 2.63 3.01
N ASP A 137 -20.45 2.19 3.87
CA ASP A 137 -21.66 2.94 4.20
C ASP A 137 -21.31 4.32 4.79
N GLU A 138 -22.17 5.31 4.54
CA GLU A 138 -21.92 6.72 4.90
C GLU A 138 -21.53 6.90 6.36
N THR A 139 -22.26 6.28 7.29
CA THR A 139 -21.98 6.35 8.73
C THR A 139 -20.56 5.89 9.07
N ARG A 140 -20.11 4.76 8.48
CA ARG A 140 -18.75 4.25 8.71
C ARG A 140 -17.69 5.04 7.93
N ALA A 141 -18.00 5.54 6.74
CA ALA A 141 -17.11 6.42 5.99
C ALA A 141 -16.85 7.74 6.75
N LYS A 142 -17.91 8.37 7.27
CA LYS A 142 -17.83 9.57 8.12
C LYS A 142 -17.12 9.33 9.44
N HIS A 143 -17.33 8.17 10.07
CA HIS A 143 -16.58 7.79 11.27
C HIS A 143 -15.06 7.67 11.01
N TYR A 144 -14.63 7.04 9.91
CA TYR A 144 -13.19 6.96 9.63
C TYR A 144 -12.61 8.29 9.11
N GLU A 145 -13.39 9.08 8.37
CA GLU A 145 -13.03 10.46 7.98
C GLU A 145 -12.69 11.32 9.21
N SER A 146 -13.47 11.22 10.30
CA SER A 146 -13.20 12.00 11.52
C SER A 146 -11.94 11.57 12.29
N THR A 147 -11.31 10.44 11.93
CA THR A 147 -10.03 9.99 12.51
C THR A 147 -8.80 10.41 11.70
N LEU A 148 -8.98 11.08 10.56
CA LEU A 148 -7.88 11.54 9.71
C LEU A 148 -7.16 12.76 10.31
N THR A 149 -5.83 12.68 10.42
CA THR A 149 -4.97 13.73 11.00
C THR A 149 -3.91 14.20 9.99
N ALA A 150 -3.56 15.49 10.00
CA ALA A 150 -2.60 16.03 9.03
C ALA A 150 -1.22 15.34 9.12
N SER A 151 -0.58 15.10 7.97
CA SER A 151 0.77 14.52 7.89
C SER A 151 1.73 15.42 7.12
N ALA A 152 3.03 15.29 7.40
CA ALA A 152 4.08 15.87 6.55
C ALA A 152 3.95 15.38 5.10
N VAL A 153 4.36 16.22 4.15
CA VAL A 153 4.40 15.89 2.72
C VAL A 153 5.51 14.88 2.45
N PHE A 154 5.23 13.86 1.64
CA PHE A 154 6.17 12.77 1.32
C PHE A 154 7.28 13.24 0.35
N ARG A 155 8.30 13.91 0.93
CA ARG A 155 9.47 14.45 0.22
C ARG A 155 10.74 13.61 0.36
N THR A 156 10.70 12.51 1.12
CA THR A 156 11.81 11.55 1.22
C THR A 156 12.06 10.89 -0.13
N VAL A 157 13.31 10.86 -0.57
CA VAL A 157 13.73 10.19 -1.81
C VAL A 157 13.86 8.68 -1.56
N LEU A 158 13.40 7.86 -2.50
CA LEU A 158 13.63 6.42 -2.50
C LEU A 158 15.06 6.13 -2.97
N HIS A 159 15.89 5.61 -2.08
CA HIS A 159 17.26 5.17 -2.42
C HIS A 159 17.38 3.64 -2.59
N ASN A 160 16.46 2.86 -2.03
CA ASN A 160 16.48 1.40 -2.08
C ASN A 160 15.67 0.86 -3.25
N ASP A 161 16.28 0.03 -4.10
CA ASP A 161 15.61 -0.61 -5.23
C ASP A 161 15.05 -1.99 -4.88
N ALA A 162 14.00 -2.04 -4.06
CA ALA A 162 13.40 -3.32 -3.70
C ALA A 162 12.67 -4.00 -4.89
N TYR A 163 12.37 -3.27 -5.97
CA TYR A 163 11.59 -3.77 -7.12
C TYR A 163 12.35 -4.81 -7.95
N SER A 164 13.68 -4.67 -8.06
CA SER A 164 14.56 -5.63 -8.74
C SER A 164 15.08 -6.73 -7.81
N ALA A 165 15.16 -6.44 -6.50
CA ALA A 165 15.70 -7.36 -5.51
C ALA A 165 14.67 -8.39 -4.97
N LEU A 166 13.37 -8.09 -5.04
CA LEU A 166 12.32 -8.89 -4.40
C LEU A 166 11.10 -9.16 -5.32
N PRO A 167 10.57 -10.40 -5.31
CA PRO A 167 9.27 -10.71 -5.90
C PRO A 167 8.20 -9.71 -5.43
N SER A 168 7.54 -9.07 -6.39
CA SER A 168 6.62 -7.97 -6.14
C SER A 168 5.30 -8.22 -6.85
N THR A 169 4.18 -7.96 -6.16
CA THR A 169 2.85 -8.11 -6.76
C THR A 169 1.95 -6.94 -6.37
N TYR A 170 1.17 -6.45 -7.33
CA TYR A 170 0.28 -5.31 -7.17
C TYR A 170 -1.18 -5.72 -7.41
N LEU A 171 -2.06 -5.40 -6.45
CA LEU A 171 -3.51 -5.50 -6.58
C LEU A 171 -4.07 -4.14 -7.04
N VAL A 172 -4.49 -4.06 -8.29
CA VAL A 172 -5.14 -2.86 -8.85
C VAL A 172 -6.56 -2.73 -8.28
N THR A 173 -6.91 -1.51 -7.88
CA THR A 173 -8.21 -1.19 -7.27
C THR A 173 -8.98 -0.19 -8.15
N GLU A 174 -9.84 -0.74 -9.03
CA GLU A 174 -10.65 -0.01 -10.02
C GLU A 174 -11.46 1.17 -9.45
N GLN A 175 -11.88 1.07 -8.19
CA GLN A 175 -12.77 2.01 -7.51
C GLN A 175 -12.01 2.92 -6.52
N ASP A 176 -10.68 2.96 -6.58
CA ASP A 176 -9.88 3.87 -5.76
C ASP A 176 -9.96 5.31 -6.33
N LEU A 177 -10.56 6.21 -5.54
CA LEU A 177 -10.73 7.61 -5.92
C LEU A 177 -9.57 8.50 -5.45
N ALA A 178 -8.66 7.99 -4.62
CA ALA A 178 -7.45 8.69 -4.22
C ALA A 178 -6.31 8.44 -5.22
N LEU A 179 -6.21 7.23 -5.76
CA LEU A 179 -5.23 6.80 -6.75
C LEU A 179 -5.93 6.02 -7.86
N PRO A 180 -6.46 6.67 -8.91
CA PRO A 180 -7.22 6.00 -9.97
C PRO A 180 -6.44 4.87 -10.65
N ALA A 181 -7.14 3.82 -11.09
CA ALA A 181 -6.53 2.61 -11.65
C ALA A 181 -5.50 2.87 -12.76
N ALA A 182 -5.78 3.80 -13.69
CA ALA A 182 -4.83 4.18 -14.75
C ALA A 182 -3.49 4.70 -14.22
N TYR A 183 -3.45 5.37 -13.05
CA TYR A 183 -2.21 5.75 -12.39
C TYR A 183 -1.51 4.56 -11.71
N GLN A 184 -2.28 3.61 -11.16
CA GLN A 184 -1.73 2.37 -10.60
C GLN A 184 -1.05 1.54 -11.70
N GLU A 185 -1.76 1.33 -12.81
CA GLU A 185 -1.28 0.61 -14.00
C GLU A 185 -0.09 1.32 -14.65
N GLY A 186 -0.16 2.65 -14.82
CA GLY A 186 0.96 3.44 -15.33
C GLY A 186 2.22 3.35 -14.47
N MET A 187 2.08 3.32 -13.14
CA MET A 187 3.20 3.09 -12.23
C MET A 187 3.76 1.66 -12.33
N ILE A 188 2.91 0.64 -12.50
CA ILE A 188 3.36 -0.75 -12.70
C ILE A 188 4.13 -0.87 -14.02
N ALA A 189 3.57 -0.34 -15.11
CA ALA A 189 4.18 -0.37 -16.43
C ALA A 189 5.54 0.37 -16.46
N LEU A 190 5.65 1.52 -15.79
CA LEU A 190 6.89 2.28 -15.67
C LEU A 190 7.99 1.52 -14.90
N GLN A 191 7.63 0.75 -13.87
CA GLN A 191 8.61 -0.07 -13.15
C GLN A 191 8.99 -1.29 -13.99
N ASN A 192 8.03 -1.96 -14.63
CA ASN A 192 8.25 -3.14 -15.47
C ASN A 192 8.94 -2.83 -16.81
N SER A 193 9.11 -1.55 -17.19
CA SER A 193 9.97 -1.17 -18.32
C SER A 193 11.46 -1.13 -17.97
N ARG A 194 11.82 -1.38 -16.70
CA ARG A 194 13.21 -1.46 -16.22
C ARG A 194 13.71 -2.91 -16.34
N PRO A 195 15.00 -3.14 -16.66
CA PRO A 195 15.61 -4.45 -16.53
C PRO A 195 15.41 -5.03 -15.12
N ASP A 196 15.29 -6.35 -15.04
CA ASP A 196 15.21 -7.13 -13.79
C ASP A 196 14.01 -6.82 -12.86
N VAL A 197 13.06 -5.98 -13.29
CA VAL A 197 11.83 -5.68 -12.54
C VAL A 197 10.63 -6.39 -13.19
N ASN A 198 9.96 -7.24 -12.41
CA ASN A 198 8.72 -7.91 -12.81
C ASN A 198 7.70 -7.86 -11.68
N ILE A 199 6.93 -6.77 -11.62
CA ILE A 199 5.80 -6.60 -10.71
C ILE A 199 4.59 -7.28 -11.33
N GLY A 200 4.17 -8.40 -10.75
CA GLY A 200 2.98 -9.12 -11.18
C GLY A 200 1.69 -8.33 -10.90
N MET A 201 0.72 -8.40 -11.80
CA MET A 201 -0.61 -7.81 -11.62
C MET A 201 -1.61 -8.88 -11.20
N GLY A 202 -2.32 -8.66 -10.09
CA GLY A 202 -3.34 -9.58 -9.61
C GLY A 202 -4.74 -8.98 -9.62
N GLU A 203 -5.58 -9.40 -10.55
CA GLU A 203 -7.03 -9.14 -10.48
C GLU A 203 -7.66 -9.91 -9.32
N MET A 204 -8.53 -9.25 -8.53
CA MET A 204 -9.17 -9.84 -7.34
C MET A 204 -9.97 -11.13 -7.62
N SER A 205 -10.37 -11.35 -8.88
CA SER A 205 -11.07 -12.52 -9.41
C SER A 205 -10.18 -13.75 -9.66
N LYS A 206 -8.86 -13.57 -9.82
CA LYS A 206 -7.91 -14.61 -10.30
C LYS A 206 -7.00 -15.20 -9.21
N TRP A 207 -7.11 -14.76 -7.96
CA TRP A 207 -6.26 -15.23 -6.86
C TRP A 207 -6.63 -16.63 -6.34
N SER A 208 -6.01 -17.67 -6.90
CA SER A 208 -5.80 -18.95 -6.20
C SER A 208 -4.52 -18.89 -5.35
N LEU A 209 -4.49 -19.66 -4.25
CA LEU A 209 -3.40 -19.65 -3.25
C LEU A 209 -2.06 -20.26 -3.73
N THR A 210 -1.95 -20.63 -5.01
CA THR A 210 -0.83 -21.37 -5.62
C THR A 210 0.31 -20.47 -6.14
N ALA A 211 0.23 -19.15 -5.96
CA ALA A 211 1.22 -18.20 -6.47
C ALA A 211 2.44 -17.98 -5.55
N PHE A 212 2.56 -18.72 -4.45
CA PHE A 212 3.65 -18.62 -3.47
C PHE A 212 4.25 -19.98 -3.09
N ASP A 213 4.08 -20.99 -3.94
CA ASP A 213 4.87 -22.22 -3.84
C ASP A 213 6.29 -21.92 -4.34
N LEU A 214 7.16 -21.60 -3.38
CA LEU A 214 8.61 -21.52 -3.57
C LEU A 214 9.20 -22.91 -3.26
N ASP A 215 9.75 -23.57 -4.27
CA ASP A 215 10.57 -24.79 -4.13
C ASP A 215 11.87 -24.54 -3.34
#